data_AF-A0A177DH17-F1
#
_entry.id   AF-A0A177DH17-F1
#
_cell.length_a   1.000
_cell.length_b   1.000
_cell.length_c   1.000
_cell.angle_alpha   90.00
_cell.angle_beta   90.00
_cell.angle_gamma   90.00
#
_symmetry.space_group_name_H-M   'P 1'
#
loop_
_entity.id
_entity.type
_entity.pdbx_description
1 polymer ?
#
loop_
_entity_poly.entity_id
_entity_poly.type
_entity_poly.pdbx_seq_one_letter_code
_entity_poly.pdbx_strand_id
1 'polypeptide(L)'
;MAKDILVALNGVAQDVAGAMNDTLVAGLWRGRFIEDMCWARKPIPISSYSAEKALRSTVWRAPTWSWASISHPVERWVSWSGINRKSKPAYDMAAIETLLVDQRPSGELVHASMTLRCRPILIFPPESAVLTWEPYDNTMILDDTTKWDLDDLGCEVSLVVLRHCCYGSVGEGYVQAILITPSRTQSGSYERVGSFAIDADSRMLIYTDFDKKTPILRSILDGYHKTQETMIELV
;
A
#
# COMPACT_ATOMS: atom_id res chain seq x y z
N MET A 1 14.05 -20.30 7.82
CA MET A 1 12.57 -20.35 7.79
C MET A 1 11.92 -19.09 7.19
N ALA A 2 12.68 -18.15 6.59
CA ALA A 2 12.10 -16.90 6.12
C ALA A 2 11.39 -17.03 4.75
N LYS A 3 11.88 -17.86 3.82
CA LYS A 3 11.35 -17.97 2.45
C LYS A 3 10.04 -18.77 2.32
N ASP A 4 9.55 -19.32 3.42
CA ASP A 4 8.61 -20.45 3.36
C ASP A 4 7.14 -20.02 3.21
N ILE A 5 6.80 -18.72 3.34
CA ILE A 5 5.39 -18.27 3.35
C ILE A 5 4.67 -18.61 2.04
N LEU A 6 5.22 -18.17 0.90
CA LEU A 6 4.60 -18.42 -0.41
C LEU A 6 4.69 -19.90 -0.81
N VAL A 7 5.77 -20.58 -0.43
CA VAL A 7 5.95 -22.01 -0.67
C VAL A 7 4.91 -22.83 0.10
N ALA A 8 4.71 -22.53 1.39
CA ALA A 8 3.76 -23.22 2.26
C ALA A 8 2.31 -23.01 1.80
N LEU A 9 2.01 -21.85 1.22
CA LEU A 9 0.67 -21.51 0.72
C LEU A 9 0.43 -21.91 -0.73
N ASN A 10 1.46 -22.36 -1.47
CA ASN A 10 1.38 -22.59 -2.91
C ASN A 10 0.27 -23.60 -3.28
N GLY A 11 0.14 -24.70 -2.53
CA GLY A 11 -0.91 -25.70 -2.78
C GLY A 11 -2.33 -25.12 -2.63
N VAL A 12 -2.61 -24.45 -1.50
CA VAL A 12 -3.91 -23.81 -1.25
C VAL A 12 -4.17 -22.70 -2.27
N ALA A 13 -3.14 -21.94 -2.64
CA ALA A 13 -3.24 -20.88 -3.64
C ALA A 13 -3.66 -21.42 -5.01
N GLN A 14 -3.20 -22.62 -5.40
CA GLN A 14 -3.58 -23.25 -6.67
C GLN A 14 -5.06 -23.68 -6.68
N ASP A 15 -5.55 -24.26 -5.58
CA ASP A 15 -6.96 -24.65 -5.44
C ASP A 15 -7.87 -23.42 -5.52
N VAL A 16 -7.52 -22.35 -4.79
CA VAL A 16 -8.27 -21.09 -4.80
C VAL A 16 -8.18 -20.39 -6.15
N ALA A 17 -7.00 -20.39 -6.80
CA ALA A 17 -6.81 -19.85 -8.14
C ALA A 17 -7.76 -20.49 -9.16
N GLY A 18 -7.91 -21.82 -9.11
CA GLY A 18 -8.85 -22.55 -9.95
C GLY A 18 -10.30 -22.15 -9.70
N ALA A 19 -10.71 -21.99 -8.43
CA ALA A 19 -12.06 -21.59 -8.07
C ALA A 19 -12.38 -20.12 -8.42
N MET A 20 -11.39 -19.23 -8.29
CA MET A 20 -11.54 -17.79 -8.57
C MET A 20 -11.33 -17.44 -10.04
N ASN A 21 -10.80 -18.38 -10.84
CA ASN A 21 -10.28 -18.10 -12.18
C ASN A 21 -9.31 -16.90 -12.17
N ASP A 22 -8.43 -16.86 -11.17
CA ASP A 22 -7.44 -15.80 -10.93
C ASP A 22 -6.10 -16.46 -10.56
N THR A 23 -5.01 -15.70 -10.56
CA THR A 23 -3.66 -16.20 -10.26
C THR A 23 -3.06 -15.44 -9.09
N LEU A 24 -2.55 -16.16 -8.08
CA LEU A 24 -1.80 -15.57 -7.00
C LEU A 24 -0.35 -15.31 -7.46
N VAL A 25 0.04 -14.05 -7.54
CA VAL A 25 1.35 -13.60 -8.01
C VAL A 25 2.05 -12.84 -6.90
N ALA A 26 3.13 -13.40 -6.38
CA ALA A 26 3.87 -12.84 -5.25
C ALA A 26 2.95 -12.44 -4.07
N GLY A 27 1.95 -13.26 -3.77
CA GLY A 27 0.95 -13.02 -2.72
C GLY A 27 -0.27 -12.20 -3.16
N LEU A 28 -0.27 -11.51 -4.30
CA LEU A 28 -1.41 -10.67 -4.72
C LEU A 28 -2.21 -11.36 -5.83
N TRP A 29 -3.55 -11.25 -5.81
CA TRP A 29 -4.40 -11.79 -6.87
C TRP A 29 -4.32 -10.91 -8.13
N ARG A 30 -3.98 -11.50 -9.27
CA ARG A 30 -3.71 -10.77 -10.52
C ARG A 30 -4.92 -9.97 -11.01
N GLY A 31 -6.13 -10.52 -10.91
CA GLY A 31 -7.37 -9.86 -11.33
C GLY A 31 -7.76 -8.66 -10.47
N ARG A 32 -7.15 -8.51 -9.28
CA ARG A 32 -7.44 -7.43 -8.32
C ARG A 32 -6.15 -6.85 -7.74
N PHE A 33 -5.11 -6.78 -8.56
CA PHE A 33 -3.76 -6.52 -8.06
C PHE A 33 -3.63 -5.16 -7.37
N ILE A 34 -4.20 -4.08 -7.94
CA ILE A 34 -4.21 -2.73 -7.32
C ILE A 34 -4.99 -2.73 -5.99
N GLU A 35 -6.08 -3.51 -5.89
CA GLU A 35 -6.83 -3.70 -4.64
C GLU A 35 -6.00 -4.42 -3.58
N ASP A 36 -5.38 -5.52 -3.96
CA ASP A 36 -4.62 -6.35 -3.04
C ASP A 36 -3.33 -5.65 -2.59
N MET A 37 -2.75 -4.76 -3.41
CA MET A 37 -1.66 -3.87 -3.00
C MET A 37 -2.05 -2.94 -1.84
N CYS A 38 -3.33 -2.76 -1.54
CA CYS A 38 -3.80 -1.91 -0.43
C CYS A 38 -3.84 -2.64 0.93
N TRP A 39 -3.10 -3.75 1.08
CA TRP A 39 -2.91 -4.42 2.38
C TRP A 39 -2.21 -3.47 3.37
N ALA A 40 -2.48 -3.66 4.66
CA ALA A 40 -1.81 -2.99 5.77
C ALA A 40 -1.42 -4.05 6.82
N ARG A 41 -0.32 -3.84 7.56
CA ARG A 41 -0.06 -4.71 8.72
C ARG A 41 -1.12 -4.47 9.79
N LYS A 42 -1.49 -5.53 10.51
CA LYS A 42 -2.33 -5.36 11.71
C LYS A 42 -1.60 -4.51 12.76
N PRO A 43 -2.32 -3.63 13.49
CA PRO A 43 -1.73 -2.89 14.60
C PRO A 43 -1.16 -3.84 15.65
N ILE A 44 0.00 -3.50 16.22
CA ILE A 44 0.61 -4.28 17.30
C ILE A 44 0.05 -3.76 18.63
N PRO A 45 -0.51 -4.63 19.49
CA PRO A 45 -0.97 -4.22 20.81
C PRO A 45 0.17 -3.62 21.64
N ILE A 46 -0.13 -2.55 22.37
CA ILE A 46 0.82 -1.84 23.25
C ILE A 46 1.46 -2.77 24.30
N SER A 47 0.77 -3.83 24.71
CA SER A 47 1.30 -4.81 25.66
C SER A 47 2.36 -5.76 25.08
N SER A 48 2.53 -5.78 23.75
CA SER A 48 3.43 -6.71 23.04
C SER A 48 4.77 -6.08 22.64
N TYR A 49 5.08 -4.86 23.12
CA TYR A 49 6.33 -4.14 22.87
C TYR A 49 7.60 -4.82 23.44
N SER A 50 7.48 -6.00 24.07
CA SER A 50 8.66 -6.76 24.49
C SER A 50 9.29 -7.47 23.29
N ALA A 51 10.33 -6.83 22.74
CA ALA A 51 11.21 -7.23 21.64
C ALA A 51 10.76 -6.77 20.23
N GLU A 52 11.28 -5.59 19.87
CA GLU A 52 11.42 -5.04 18.52
C GLU A 52 12.02 -6.05 17.53
N LYS A 53 11.21 -6.97 17.01
CA LYS A 53 11.62 -7.80 15.88
C LYS A 53 11.26 -7.07 14.60
N ALA A 54 12.26 -6.80 13.76
CA ALA A 54 12.03 -6.38 12.40
C ALA A 54 11.01 -7.32 11.74
N LEU A 55 9.93 -6.75 11.22
CA LEU A 55 8.89 -7.56 10.57
C LEU A 55 9.38 -8.04 9.20
N ARG A 56 10.24 -7.27 8.56
CA ARG A 56 10.90 -7.65 7.31
C ARG A 56 12.05 -8.60 7.61
N SER A 57 12.10 -9.69 6.85
CA SER A 57 13.20 -10.64 6.89
C SER A 57 14.47 -10.00 6.32
N THR A 58 15.63 -10.30 6.92
CA THR A 58 16.94 -9.93 6.36
C THR A 58 17.28 -10.70 5.08
N VAL A 59 16.67 -11.86 4.88
CA VAL A 59 16.75 -12.65 3.65
C VAL A 59 15.57 -12.30 2.76
N TRP A 60 15.85 -11.89 1.52
CA TRP A 60 14.82 -11.60 0.53
C TRP A 60 14.00 -12.85 0.21
N ARG A 61 12.68 -12.67 0.13
CA ARG A 61 11.70 -13.74 -0.17
C ARG A 61 10.53 -13.29 -1.04
N ALA A 62 10.28 -11.99 -1.07
CA ALA A 62 9.20 -11.36 -1.80
C ALA A 62 9.54 -9.89 -1.95
N PRO A 63 9.04 -9.24 -3.02
CA PRO A 63 9.23 -7.82 -3.24
C PRO A 63 8.48 -7.00 -2.20
N THR A 64 8.87 -5.75 -1.97
CA THR A 64 8.38 -4.96 -0.83
C THR A 64 6.88 -4.63 -0.90
N TRP A 65 6.30 -4.68 -2.09
CA TRP A 65 4.86 -4.51 -2.35
C TRP A 65 4.01 -5.76 -2.07
N SER A 66 4.64 -6.92 -1.88
CA SER A 66 3.96 -8.15 -1.45
C SER A 66 3.68 -8.14 0.04
N TRP A 67 2.49 -8.56 0.48
CA TRP A 67 2.25 -8.79 1.91
C TRP A 67 3.14 -9.91 2.48
N ALA A 68 3.65 -10.80 1.64
CA ALA A 68 4.59 -11.84 2.06
C ALA A 68 5.98 -11.26 2.37
N SER A 69 6.25 -9.98 2.12
CA SER A 69 7.51 -9.32 2.49
C SER A 69 7.71 -9.20 4.01
N ILE A 70 6.62 -9.20 4.79
CA ILE A 70 6.65 -9.08 6.26
C ILE A 70 6.18 -10.34 6.97
N SER A 71 6.71 -10.59 8.18
CA SER A 71 6.36 -11.73 9.03
C SER A 71 5.35 -11.31 10.10
N HIS A 72 4.28 -10.66 9.67
CA HIS A 72 3.22 -10.17 10.55
C HIS A 72 1.85 -10.35 9.88
N PRO A 73 0.77 -10.59 10.65
CA PRO A 73 -0.57 -10.56 10.09
C PRO A 73 -0.84 -9.26 9.34
N VAL A 74 -1.43 -9.39 8.16
CA VAL A 74 -1.93 -8.27 7.37
C VAL A 74 -3.46 -8.28 7.37
N GLU A 75 -4.02 -7.11 7.09
CA GLU A 75 -5.44 -6.94 6.86
C GLU A 75 -5.66 -5.98 5.71
N ARG A 76 -6.88 -6.02 5.16
CA ARG A 76 -7.35 -4.96 4.30
C ARG A 76 -7.91 -3.87 5.19
N TRP A 77 -7.52 -2.63 4.97
CA TRP A 77 -8.17 -1.52 5.64
C TRP A 77 -9.65 -1.47 5.26
N VAL A 78 -10.52 -1.33 6.25
CA VAL A 78 -11.96 -1.19 6.06
C VAL A 78 -12.42 0.00 6.88
N SER A 79 -13.06 0.98 6.23
CA SER A 79 -13.67 2.08 6.98
C SER A 79 -14.83 1.53 7.80
N TRP A 80 -14.90 1.92 9.08
CA TRP A 80 -16.06 1.64 9.91
C TRP A 80 -17.36 2.18 9.28
N SER A 81 -17.27 3.32 8.57
CA SER A 81 -18.40 3.93 7.86
C SER A 81 -18.91 3.09 6.68
N GLY A 82 -18.11 2.13 6.21
CA GLY A 82 -18.40 1.26 5.07
C GLY A 82 -18.93 -0.13 5.41
N ILE A 83 -18.83 -0.58 6.67
CA ILE A 83 -19.03 -2.00 7.07
C ILE A 83 -20.44 -2.54 6.76
N ASN A 84 -21.44 -1.67 6.56
CA ASN A 84 -22.82 -2.06 6.26
C ASN A 84 -23.38 -1.42 4.98
N ARG A 85 -22.53 -0.89 4.10
CA ARG A 85 -22.96 -0.20 2.87
C ARG A 85 -22.70 -1.06 1.65
N LYS A 86 -23.61 -1.03 0.67
CA LYS A 86 -23.35 -1.67 -0.64
C LYS A 86 -22.12 -1.04 -1.25
N SER A 87 -21.11 -1.84 -1.58
CA SER A 87 -19.92 -1.40 -2.30
C SER A 87 -20.34 -0.84 -3.67
N LYS A 88 -19.76 0.31 -4.02
CA LYS A 88 -19.90 0.97 -5.32
C LYS A 88 -18.55 0.94 -6.06
N PRO A 89 -18.51 1.56 -7.26
CA PRO A 89 -17.34 2.13 -7.89
C PRO A 89 -16.04 2.14 -7.09
N ALA A 90 -15.04 1.33 -7.39
CA ALA A 90 -13.67 1.68 -7.03
C ALA A 90 -12.98 2.17 -8.31
N TYR A 91 -12.28 3.30 -8.21
CA TYR A 91 -11.49 3.87 -9.29
C TYR A 91 -10.02 3.64 -8.97
N ASP A 92 -9.35 2.91 -9.85
CA ASP A 92 -7.91 2.73 -9.75
C ASP A 92 -7.23 4.01 -10.24
N MET A 93 -6.39 4.59 -9.37
CA MET A 93 -5.67 5.86 -9.57
C MET A 93 -4.22 5.60 -10.01
N ALA A 94 -3.83 4.33 -10.07
CA ALA A 94 -2.56 3.84 -10.59
C ALA A 94 -2.82 2.62 -11.48
N ALA A 95 -1.90 2.35 -12.40
CA ALA A 95 -2.01 1.21 -13.31
C ALA A 95 -0.71 0.41 -13.35
N ILE A 96 -0.82 -0.90 -13.45
CA ILE A 96 0.34 -1.78 -13.64
C ILE A 96 0.60 -1.86 -15.13
N GLU A 97 1.78 -1.40 -15.52
CA GLU A 97 2.20 -1.41 -16.92
C GLU A 97 2.99 -2.67 -17.24
N THR A 98 3.84 -3.09 -16.31
CA THR A 98 4.56 -4.36 -16.41
C THR A 98 4.60 -5.06 -15.05
N LEU A 99 4.55 -6.38 -15.07
CA LEU A 99 4.70 -7.23 -13.90
C LEU A 99 5.64 -8.37 -14.26
N LEU A 100 6.86 -8.33 -13.72
CA LEU A 100 7.87 -9.35 -13.90
C LEU A 100 7.95 -10.17 -12.61
N VAL A 101 7.60 -11.44 -12.69
CA VAL A 101 7.70 -12.36 -11.55
C VAL A 101 8.31 -13.67 -12.01
N ASP A 102 9.47 -13.99 -11.45
CA ASP A 102 10.14 -15.27 -11.61
C ASP A 102 9.92 -16.11 -10.35
N GLN A 103 9.24 -17.26 -10.53
CA GLN A 103 8.82 -18.14 -9.47
C GLN A 103 9.12 -19.60 -9.82
N ARG A 104 9.67 -20.34 -8.87
CA ARG A 104 9.88 -21.79 -8.99
C ARG A 104 8.54 -22.53 -8.89
N PRO A 105 8.43 -23.77 -9.40
CA PRO A 105 7.22 -24.60 -9.22
C PRO A 105 6.81 -24.80 -7.75
N SER A 106 7.76 -24.72 -6.80
CA SER A 106 7.51 -24.78 -5.37
C SER A 106 6.73 -23.58 -4.82
N GLY A 107 6.62 -22.49 -5.57
CA GLY A 107 6.07 -21.22 -5.12
C GLY A 107 7.11 -20.23 -4.60
N GLU A 108 8.40 -20.63 -4.52
CA GLU A 108 9.49 -19.74 -4.11
C GLU A 108 9.75 -18.69 -5.19
N LEU A 109 9.76 -17.41 -4.79
CA LEU A 109 10.15 -16.31 -5.68
C LEU A 109 11.66 -16.26 -5.84
N VAL A 110 12.11 -16.03 -7.07
CA VAL A 110 13.52 -15.81 -7.43
C VAL A 110 13.76 -14.32 -7.65
N HIS A 111 12.86 -13.66 -8.37
CA HIS A 111 12.87 -12.22 -8.63
C HIS A 111 11.44 -11.74 -8.84
N ALA A 112 11.15 -10.50 -8.45
CA ALA A 112 9.88 -9.87 -8.77
C ALA A 112 10.04 -8.35 -8.78
N SER A 113 9.51 -7.71 -9.82
CA SER A 113 9.38 -6.26 -9.92
C SER A 113 8.11 -5.90 -10.69
N MET A 114 7.63 -4.68 -10.52
CA MET A 114 6.56 -4.14 -11.36
C MET A 114 6.90 -2.72 -11.79
N THR A 115 6.45 -2.33 -12.98
CA THR A 115 6.37 -0.91 -13.32
C THR A 115 4.95 -0.42 -13.08
N LEU A 116 4.83 0.55 -12.18
CA LEU A 116 3.58 1.21 -11.83
C LEU A 116 3.53 2.58 -12.51
N ARG A 117 2.47 2.84 -13.27
CA ARG A 117 2.11 4.18 -13.73
C ARG A 117 1.28 4.85 -12.66
N CYS A 118 1.79 5.94 -12.10
CA CYS A 118 1.18 6.61 -10.96
C CYS A 118 1.64 8.06 -10.80
N ARG A 119 1.16 8.73 -9.75
CA ARG A 119 1.57 10.08 -9.33
C ARG A 119 2.15 10.05 -7.92
N PRO A 120 3.48 10.03 -7.75
CA PRO A 120 4.12 10.06 -6.44
C PRO A 120 4.06 11.48 -5.86
N ILE A 121 3.43 11.61 -4.70
CA ILE A 121 3.33 12.87 -3.95
C ILE A 121 4.39 12.85 -2.86
N LEU A 122 5.39 13.73 -2.91
CA LEU A 122 6.40 13.83 -1.85
C LEU A 122 5.75 14.28 -0.54
N ILE A 123 5.92 13.50 0.52
CA ILE A 123 5.34 13.75 1.85
C ILE A 123 6.39 13.93 2.94
N PHE A 124 7.65 13.58 2.68
CA PHE A 124 8.76 13.71 3.61
C PHE A 124 10.08 13.97 2.86
N PRO A 125 10.97 14.86 3.33
CA PRO A 125 10.85 15.68 4.56
C PRO A 125 9.71 16.72 4.49
N PRO A 126 9.12 17.14 5.62
CA PRO A 126 7.92 17.99 5.63
C PRO A 126 8.16 19.39 5.05
N GLU A 127 9.41 19.88 5.06
CA GLU A 127 9.78 21.18 4.48
C GLU A 127 9.69 21.23 2.95
N SER A 128 9.80 20.06 2.29
CA SER A 128 9.49 19.90 0.86
C SER A 128 8.07 19.39 0.63
N ALA A 129 7.33 19.06 1.69
CA ALA A 129 6.02 18.44 1.61
C ALA A 129 4.89 19.47 1.51
N VAL A 130 3.89 19.13 0.70
CA VAL A 130 2.62 19.86 0.60
C VAL A 130 1.69 19.54 1.80
N LEU A 131 2.12 18.67 2.73
CA LEU A 131 1.32 17.97 3.73
C LEU A 131 1.80 18.25 5.15
N THR A 132 0.96 18.89 5.98
CA THR A 132 1.13 18.93 7.44
C THR A 132 0.28 17.81 8.06
N TRP A 133 0.92 16.79 8.62
CA TRP A 133 0.27 15.65 9.23
C TRP A 133 0.03 15.89 10.73
N GLU A 134 -1.14 15.52 11.25
CA GLU A 134 -1.32 15.32 12.69
C GLU A 134 -1.03 13.84 13.02
N PRO A 135 -0.09 13.53 13.93
CA PRO A 135 0.52 12.20 14.05
C PRO A 135 -0.33 11.10 14.71
N TYR A 136 -1.65 11.27 14.88
CA TYR A 136 -2.45 10.40 15.76
C TYR A 136 -3.66 9.70 15.14
N ASP A 137 -3.85 9.77 13.82
CA ASP A 137 -4.89 8.98 13.16
C ASP A 137 -4.31 7.67 12.60
N ASN A 138 -5.03 6.56 12.76
CA ASN A 138 -4.72 5.22 12.20
C ASN A 138 -4.77 5.18 10.65
N THR A 139 -4.56 6.32 10.00
CA THR A 139 -4.57 6.52 8.56
C THR A 139 -3.28 6.08 7.92
N MET A 140 -2.16 6.08 8.65
CA MET A 140 -0.84 5.69 8.13
C MET A 140 -0.26 4.55 8.95
N ILE A 141 0.19 3.49 8.28
CA ILE A 141 0.77 2.31 8.92
C ILE A 141 2.03 1.90 8.17
N LEU A 142 3.20 2.06 8.80
CA LEU A 142 4.49 1.57 8.29
C LEU A 142 4.55 0.05 8.34
N ASP A 143 5.12 -0.58 7.31
CA ASP A 143 5.15 -2.04 7.16
C ASP A 143 6.11 -2.71 8.16
N ASP A 144 7.17 -2.01 8.59
CA ASP A 144 8.16 -2.50 9.57
C ASP A 144 8.07 -1.71 10.87
N THR A 145 8.16 -2.42 12.01
CA THR A 145 7.94 -1.89 13.36
C THR A 145 9.19 -1.32 14.00
N THR A 146 10.34 -1.44 13.34
CA THR A 146 11.55 -0.71 13.74
C THR A 146 11.43 0.78 13.47
N LYS A 147 10.42 1.18 12.68
CA LYS A 147 10.17 2.56 12.29
C LYS A 147 8.78 2.93 12.81
N TRP A 148 8.76 3.93 13.67
CA TRP A 148 7.53 4.43 14.29
C TRP A 148 7.07 5.72 13.60
N ASP A 149 8.00 6.41 12.93
CA ASP A 149 7.75 7.63 12.18
C ASP A 149 8.49 7.64 10.83
N LEU A 150 8.12 8.58 9.95
CA LEU A 150 8.78 8.83 8.68
C LEU A 150 10.24 9.29 8.89
N ASP A 151 10.53 10.00 9.97
CA ASP A 151 11.90 10.41 10.32
C ASP A 151 12.85 9.22 10.45
N ASP A 152 12.36 8.09 11.00
CA ASP A 152 13.16 6.86 11.17
C ASP A 152 13.52 6.20 9.83
N LEU A 153 12.85 6.56 8.73
CA LEU A 153 13.20 6.08 7.39
C LEU A 153 14.51 6.71 6.91
N GLY A 154 14.83 7.93 7.34
CA GLY A 154 16.04 8.67 6.98
C GLY A 154 16.18 8.95 5.48
N CYS A 155 15.07 8.96 4.74
CA CYS A 155 15.03 9.21 3.30
C CYS A 155 13.69 9.82 2.89
N GLU A 156 13.64 10.34 1.67
CA GLU A 156 12.40 10.86 1.09
C GLU A 156 11.31 9.79 0.99
N VAL A 157 10.08 10.19 1.32
CA VAL A 157 8.91 9.32 1.27
C VAL A 157 7.88 9.95 0.35
N SER A 158 7.38 9.16 -0.59
CA SER A 158 6.27 9.56 -1.45
C SER A 158 5.02 8.72 -1.17
N LEU A 159 3.87 9.37 -1.24
CA LEU A 159 2.55 8.76 -1.21
C LEU A 159 2.11 8.47 -2.66
N VAL A 160 1.73 7.24 -2.94
CA VAL A 160 1.13 6.85 -4.22
C VAL A 160 -0.31 6.43 -4.00
N VAL A 161 -1.24 7.25 -4.48
CA VAL A 161 -2.67 6.95 -4.44
C VAL A 161 -2.97 5.79 -5.39
N LEU A 162 -3.48 4.69 -4.84
CA LEU A 162 -3.81 3.49 -5.61
C LEU A 162 -5.28 3.48 -5.99
N ARG A 163 -6.18 3.82 -5.06
CA ARG A 163 -7.62 3.68 -5.25
C ARG A 163 -8.42 4.77 -4.59
N HIS A 164 -9.54 5.10 -5.22
CA HIS A 164 -10.62 5.84 -4.63
C HIS A 164 -11.88 4.97 -4.63
N CYS A 165 -12.36 4.64 -3.44
CA CYS A 165 -13.46 3.71 -3.22
C CYS A 165 -14.70 4.47 -2.75
N CYS A 166 -15.85 4.23 -3.38
CA CYS A 166 -17.10 4.90 -3.02
C CYS A 166 -18.05 4.00 -2.23
N TYR A 167 -18.82 4.59 -1.32
CA TYR A 167 -19.90 3.97 -0.57
C TYR A 167 -21.27 4.47 -1.04
N GLY A 168 -22.33 3.66 -0.83
CA GLY A 168 -23.72 4.10 -0.68
C GLY A 168 -24.13 5.41 -1.38
N SER A 169 -24.17 6.52 -0.63
CA SER A 169 -24.64 7.87 -1.04
C SER A 169 -23.64 8.61 -1.95
N VAL A 170 -24.10 9.64 -2.68
CA VAL A 170 -23.17 10.56 -3.35
C VAL A 170 -22.34 11.29 -2.28
N GLY A 171 -21.02 11.22 -2.38
CA GLY A 171 -20.11 11.94 -1.49
C GLY A 171 -19.54 11.14 -0.33
N GLU A 172 -19.65 9.82 -0.31
CA GLU A 172 -19.06 8.99 0.76
C GLU A 172 -18.09 7.97 0.15
N GLY A 173 -16.88 7.88 0.71
CA GLY A 173 -15.84 7.02 0.18
C GLY A 173 -14.59 7.01 1.05
N TYR A 174 -13.51 6.46 0.51
CA TYR A 174 -12.19 6.48 1.10
C TYR A 174 -11.12 6.38 0.02
N VAL A 175 -9.94 6.92 0.32
CA VAL A 175 -8.76 6.83 -0.52
C VAL A 175 -7.82 5.81 0.09
N GLN A 176 -7.22 4.96 -0.74
CA GLN A 176 -6.14 4.05 -0.36
C GLN A 176 -4.88 4.38 -1.16
N ALA A 177 -3.75 4.36 -0.46
CA ALA A 177 -2.45 4.67 -1.01
C ALA A 177 -1.37 3.81 -0.35
N ILE A 178 -0.19 3.81 -0.96
CA ILE A 178 1.01 3.21 -0.40
C ILE A 178 2.07 4.27 -0.18
N LEU A 179 2.95 4.02 0.78
CA LEU A 179 4.15 4.80 1.00
C LEU A 179 5.31 4.12 0.31
N ILE A 180 6.09 4.89 -0.44
CA ILE A 180 7.28 4.40 -1.13
C ILE A 180 8.48 5.28 -0.82
N THR A 181 9.66 4.68 -0.83
CA THR A 181 10.95 5.36 -0.73
C THR A 181 11.86 4.89 -1.85
N PRO A 182 12.87 5.67 -2.27
CA PRO A 182 13.92 5.15 -3.13
C PRO A 182 14.51 3.87 -2.54
N SER A 183 14.69 2.84 -3.38
CA SER A 183 15.24 1.56 -2.95
C SER A 183 16.68 1.73 -2.46
N ARG A 184 17.00 1.07 -1.34
CA ARG A 184 18.39 1.02 -0.84
C ARG A 184 19.24 0.01 -1.59
N THR A 185 18.60 -0.91 -2.31
CA THR A 185 19.24 -2.08 -2.91
C THR A 185 19.35 -1.99 -4.44
N GLN A 186 18.45 -1.24 -5.09
CA GLN A 186 18.40 -1.12 -6.54
C GLN A 186 18.17 0.35 -6.96
N SER A 187 19.24 0.98 -7.48
CA SER A 187 19.19 2.37 -7.93
C SER A 187 18.12 2.60 -9.00
N GLY A 188 17.38 3.71 -8.88
CA GLY A 188 16.30 4.07 -9.79
C GLY A 188 14.96 3.35 -9.54
N SER A 189 14.91 2.45 -8.57
CA SER A 189 13.68 1.77 -8.15
C SER A 189 13.19 2.24 -6.78
N TYR A 190 12.00 1.80 -6.40
CA TYR A 190 11.32 2.17 -5.16
C TYR A 190 10.92 0.95 -4.36
N GLU A 191 10.95 1.10 -3.04
CA GLU A 191 10.47 0.11 -2.08
C GLU A 191 9.22 0.67 -1.39
N ARG A 192 8.19 -0.16 -1.27
CA ARG A 192 7.06 0.12 -0.38
C ARG A 192 7.52 0.03 1.07
N VAL A 193 7.13 1.02 1.87
CA VAL A 193 7.43 1.10 3.30
C VAL A 193 6.20 1.18 4.19
N GLY A 194 5.01 1.31 3.61
CA GLY A 194 3.77 1.38 4.39
C GLY A 194 2.52 1.53 3.55
N SER A 195 1.41 1.65 4.26
CA SER A 195 0.07 1.86 3.74
C SER A 195 -0.53 3.15 4.28
N PHE A 196 -1.42 3.73 3.50
CA PHE A 196 -2.21 4.87 3.89
C PHE A 196 -3.67 4.70 3.46
N ALA A 197 -4.61 5.03 4.35
CA ALA A 197 -6.02 5.04 4.03
C ALA A 197 -6.75 6.11 4.85
N ILE A 198 -7.66 6.83 4.21
CA ILE A 198 -8.45 7.87 4.87
C ILE A 198 -9.85 7.93 4.26
N ASP A 199 -10.87 8.15 5.10
CA ASP A 199 -12.21 8.45 4.61
C ASP A 199 -12.18 9.72 3.76
N ALA A 200 -12.80 9.68 2.59
CA ALA A 200 -12.85 10.78 1.64
C ALA A 200 -14.29 11.02 1.20
N ASP A 201 -14.67 12.27 1.00
CA ASP A 201 -15.93 12.56 0.31
C ASP A 201 -15.71 12.27 -1.19
N SER A 202 -16.56 11.46 -1.81
CA SER A 202 -16.36 11.03 -3.20
C SER A 202 -16.39 12.19 -4.22
N ARG A 203 -16.77 13.40 -3.79
CA ARG A 203 -16.72 14.64 -4.57
C ARG A 203 -15.36 15.35 -4.49
N MET A 204 -14.46 14.94 -3.61
CA MET A 204 -13.17 15.61 -3.35
C MET A 204 -12.21 15.59 -4.54
N LEU A 205 -12.20 14.54 -5.36
CA LEU A 205 -11.36 14.50 -6.57
C LEU A 205 -11.93 15.34 -7.73
N ILE A 206 -13.08 16.02 -7.53
CA ILE A 206 -13.80 16.78 -8.56
C ILE A 206 -14.15 18.21 -8.09
N TYR A 207 -14.32 18.47 -6.78
CA TYR A 207 -14.75 19.77 -6.22
C TYR A 207 -14.01 20.16 -4.93
N THR A 208 -13.75 21.46 -4.76
CA THR A 208 -12.77 22.05 -3.82
C THR A 208 -13.25 22.43 -2.42
N ASP A 209 -14.47 22.10 -1.98
CA ASP A 209 -14.97 22.57 -0.68
C ASP A 209 -15.18 21.47 0.38
N PHE A 210 -15.24 21.86 1.67
CA PHE A 210 -15.68 21.11 2.89
C PHE A 210 -14.66 20.63 3.95
N ASP A 211 -15.21 20.26 5.14
CA ASP A 211 -14.94 20.68 6.53
C ASP A 211 -14.15 19.68 7.45
N LYS A 212 -13.42 20.22 8.45
CA LYS A 212 -12.46 19.69 9.46
C LYS A 212 -11.55 18.45 9.23
N LYS A 213 -11.92 17.38 8.51
CA LYS A 213 -10.98 16.30 8.06
C LYS A 213 -10.12 16.72 6.85
N THR A 214 -10.23 18.00 6.54
CA THR A 214 -9.94 18.69 5.31
C THR A 214 -8.48 18.92 4.97
N PRO A 215 -7.56 19.23 5.92
CA PRO A 215 -6.23 19.69 5.53
C PRO A 215 -5.40 18.60 4.86
N ILE A 216 -5.34 17.41 5.46
CA ILE A 216 -4.56 16.27 4.92
C ILE A 216 -5.13 15.86 3.55
N LEU A 217 -6.44 15.71 3.44
CA LEU A 217 -7.10 15.38 2.17
C LEU A 217 -6.87 16.46 1.10
N ARG A 218 -7.03 17.75 1.43
CA ARG A 218 -6.73 18.86 0.51
C ARG A 218 -5.28 18.83 0.07
N SER A 219 -4.34 18.63 0.99
CA SER A 219 -2.92 18.53 0.66
C SER A 219 -2.60 17.32 -0.22
N ILE A 220 -3.27 16.17 -0.04
CA ILE A 220 -3.13 15.01 -0.94
C ILE A 220 -3.66 15.36 -2.33
N LEU A 221 -4.85 15.99 -2.42
CA LEU A 221 -5.44 16.39 -3.69
C LEU A 221 -4.55 17.41 -4.41
N ASP A 222 -4.10 18.45 -3.71
CA ASP A 222 -3.21 19.47 -4.23
C ASP A 222 -1.89 18.86 -4.71
N GLY A 223 -1.31 17.94 -3.92
CA GLY A 223 -0.13 17.18 -4.32
C GLY A 223 -0.38 16.34 -5.58
N TYR A 224 -1.52 15.65 -5.64
CA TYR A 224 -1.91 14.81 -6.80
C TYR A 224 -2.10 15.65 -8.07
N HIS A 225 -2.69 16.84 -7.96
CA HIS A 225 -2.90 17.75 -9.10
C HIS A 225 -1.61 18.44 -9.56
N LYS A 226 -0.65 18.69 -8.66
CA LYS A 226 0.66 19.29 -8.99
C LYS A 226 1.65 18.28 -9.55
N THR A 227 1.53 17.01 -9.19
CA THR A 227 2.43 15.94 -9.65
C THR A 227 2.03 15.48 -11.04
N GLN A 228 3.02 15.12 -11.86
CA GLN A 228 2.78 14.51 -13.17
C GLN A 228 2.72 13.00 -13.04
N GLU A 229 1.97 12.38 -13.96
CA GLU A 229 1.98 10.93 -14.08
C GLU A 229 3.35 10.47 -14.57
N THR A 230 3.87 9.43 -13.95
CA THR A 230 5.19 8.87 -14.23
C THR A 230 5.19 7.36 -14.06
N MET A 231 6.27 6.73 -14.50
CA MET A 231 6.53 5.32 -14.37
C MET A 231 7.56 5.10 -13.27
N ILE A 232 7.21 4.30 -12.27
CA ILE A 232 8.14 3.88 -11.22
C ILE A 232 8.33 2.38 -11.24
N GLU A 233 9.54 1.91 -11.00
CA GLU A 233 9.80 0.49 -10.74
C GLU A 233 9.66 0.22 -9.23
N LEU A 234 8.79 -0.71 -8.86
CA LEU A 234 8.63 -1.18 -7.48
C LEU A 234 9.23 -2.58 -7.33
N VAL A 235 10.09 -2.74 -6.31
CA VAL A 235 10.88 -3.95 -6.03
C VAL A 235 10.66 -4.48 -4.62
#